data_AF-A0A8K0CUP1-F1
#
_entry.id   AF-A0A8K0CUP1-F1
#
_cell.length_a   1.000
_cell.length_b   1.000
_cell.length_c   1.000
_cell.angle_alpha   90.00
_cell.angle_beta   90.00
_cell.angle_gamma   90.00
#
_symmetry.space_group_name_H-M   'P 1'
#
loop_
_entity.id
_entity.type
_entity.pdbx_description
1 polymer ?
#
loop_
_entity_poly.entity_id
_entity_poly.type
_entity_poly.pdbx_seq_one_letter_code
_entity_poly.pdbx_strand_id
1 'polypeptide(L)'
;MTSREFKQYCQDTGIKLGFSPPYSPQSNSLVKLAVQACKRMLPKSVFNNSRNKDDILTGCVFSYRAAPSSVTSVSPMVTMLTYTSKFSVSVSSPANESQVEVKPKSILKVRVPEFSEGKRVWVNVKNVKGHDNWLCCEGKSW
;
A
#
# COMPACT_ATOMS: atom_id res chain seq x y z
N MET A 1 -14.78 -11.01 -2.44
CA MET A 1 -14.89 -12.23 -1.60
C MET A 1 -14.77 -11.79 -0.15
N THR A 2 -15.86 -11.85 0.58
CA THR A 2 -15.92 -11.49 2.01
C THR A 2 -16.18 -12.78 2.79
N SER A 3 -15.14 -13.33 3.43
CA SER A 3 -15.30 -14.48 4.33
C SER A 3 -16.04 -14.03 5.59
N ARG A 4 -17.06 -14.79 5.99
CA ARG A 4 -17.86 -14.52 7.20
C ARG A 4 -17.01 -14.68 8.45
N GLU A 5 -16.14 -15.69 8.49
CA GLU A 5 -15.25 -15.97 9.62
C GLU A 5 -14.26 -14.83 9.85
N PHE A 6 -13.66 -14.30 8.78
CA PHE A 6 -12.71 -13.19 8.89
C PHE A 6 -13.39 -11.90 9.37
N LYS A 7 -14.63 -11.65 8.91
CA LYS A 7 -15.42 -10.50 9.39
C LYS A 7 -15.69 -10.62 10.88
N GLN A 8 -16.05 -11.81 11.36
CA GLN A 8 -16.31 -12.07 12.77
C GLN A 8 -15.04 -11.87 13.60
N TYR A 9 -13.91 -12.44 13.17
CA TYR A 9 -12.62 -12.22 13.84
C TYR A 9 -12.25 -10.73 13.96
N CYS A 10 -12.43 -9.96 12.88
CA CYS A 10 -12.19 -8.51 12.93
C CYS A 10 -13.12 -7.79 13.91
N GLN A 11 -14.39 -8.20 14.00
CA GLN A 11 -15.34 -7.62 14.96
C GLN A 11 -14.93 -7.95 16.41
N ASP A 12 -14.56 -9.20 16.68
CA ASP A 12 -14.18 -9.67 18.01
C ASP A 12 -12.88 -9.02 18.50
N THR A 13 -11.96 -8.72 17.58
CA THR A 13 -10.67 -8.06 17.88
C THR A 13 -10.72 -6.53 17.82
N GLY A 14 -11.89 -5.94 17.50
CA GLY A 14 -12.05 -4.48 17.38
C GLY A 14 -11.40 -3.87 16.13
N ILE A 15 -11.05 -4.68 15.13
CA ILE A 15 -10.45 -4.24 13.86
C ILE A 15 -11.55 -3.79 12.90
N LYS A 16 -11.49 -2.52 12.46
CA LYS A 16 -12.40 -2.00 11.43
C LYS A 16 -11.95 -2.45 10.04
N LEU A 17 -12.78 -3.25 9.38
CA LEU A 17 -12.49 -3.76 8.04
C LEU A 17 -12.87 -2.73 6.96
N GLY A 18 -11.86 -2.17 6.29
CA GLY A 18 -12.04 -1.27 5.15
C GLY A 18 -12.01 -2.04 3.82
N PHE A 19 -12.99 -1.79 2.94
CA PHE A 19 -13.03 -2.36 1.60
C PHE A 19 -12.78 -1.31 0.53
N SER A 20 -11.97 -1.65 -0.46
CA SER A 20 -11.85 -0.85 -1.68
C SER A 20 -13.05 -1.08 -2.60
N PRO A 21 -13.50 -0.07 -3.37
CA PRO A 21 -14.51 -0.27 -4.39
C PRO A 21 -14.14 -1.41 -5.34
N PRO A 22 -15.15 -2.12 -5.88
CA PRO A 22 -14.90 -3.19 -6.85
C PRO A 22 -14.12 -2.65 -8.04
N TYR A 23 -13.17 -3.43 -8.53
CA TYR A 23 -12.33 -3.06 -9.68
C TYR A 23 -11.55 -1.73 -9.53
N SER A 24 -11.30 -1.29 -8.29
CA SER A 24 -10.44 -0.15 -7.98
C SER A 24 -9.06 -0.61 -7.47
N PRO A 25 -8.16 -1.08 -8.35
CA PRO A 25 -6.82 -1.51 -7.97
C PRO A 25 -5.97 -0.39 -7.37
N GLN A 26 -6.32 0.87 -7.67
CA GLN A 26 -5.62 2.07 -7.20
C GLN A 26 -5.79 2.29 -5.69
N SER A 27 -6.96 1.92 -5.13
CA SER A 27 -7.23 2.05 -3.69
C SER A 27 -6.25 1.20 -2.86
N ASN A 28 -5.82 0.05 -3.39
CA ASN A 28 -4.83 -0.84 -2.78
C ASN A 28 -3.43 -0.67 -3.39
N SER A 29 -3.12 0.50 -3.96
CA SER A 29 -1.86 0.76 -4.67
C SER A 29 -0.62 0.59 -3.79
N LEU A 30 -0.66 1.04 -2.54
CA LEU A 30 0.46 0.93 -1.61
C LEU A 30 0.85 -0.53 -1.36
N VAL A 31 -0.15 -1.41 -1.15
CA VAL A 31 0.08 -2.85 -0.99
C VAL A 31 0.72 -3.43 -2.25
N LYS A 32 0.26 -3.03 -3.44
CA LYS A 32 0.84 -3.49 -4.71
C LYS A 32 2.29 -3.06 -4.85
N LEU A 33 2.61 -1.82 -4.50
CA LEU A 33 3.98 -1.30 -4.53
C LEU A 33 4.88 -2.10 -3.58
N ALA A 34 4.42 -2.39 -2.36
CA ALA A 34 5.16 -3.22 -1.41
C ALA A 34 5.41 -4.63 -1.96
N VAL A 35 4.38 -5.27 -2.54
CA VAL A 35 4.53 -6.60 -3.16
C VAL A 35 5.52 -6.57 -4.33
N GLN A 36 5.47 -5.53 -5.17
CA GLN A 36 6.43 -5.36 -6.26
C GLN A 36 7.86 -5.17 -5.75
N ALA A 37 8.06 -4.41 -4.67
CA ALA A 37 9.35 -4.25 -4.03
C ALA A 37 9.90 -5.60 -3.55
N CYS A 38 9.09 -6.38 -2.80
CA CYS A 38 9.48 -7.72 -2.36
C CYS A 38 9.83 -8.64 -3.54
N LYS A 39 9.02 -8.65 -4.61
CA LYS A 39 9.29 -9.45 -5.82
C LYS A 39 10.61 -9.09 -6.51
N ARG A 40 11.02 -7.81 -6.47
CA ARG A 40 12.32 -7.37 -7.02
C ARG A 40 13.51 -7.77 -6.15
N MET A 41 13.29 -7.95 -4.85
CA MET A 41 14.33 -8.31 -3.88
C MET A 41 14.55 -9.82 -3.80
N LEU A 42 13.48 -10.62 -3.95
CA LEU A 42 13.50 -12.08 -3.84
C LEU A 42 14.57 -12.77 -4.72
N PRO A 43 14.70 -12.45 -6.03
CA PRO A 43 15.73 -13.08 -6.86
C PRO A 43 17.15 -12.84 -6.36
N LYS A 44 17.42 -11.65 -5.80
CA LYS A 44 18.74 -11.29 -5.27
C LYS A 44 19.08 -12.05 -4.00
N SER A 45 18.08 -12.28 -3.14
CA SER A 45 18.25 -13.05 -1.91
C SER A 45 18.34 -14.57 -2.14
N VAL A 46 17.60 -15.10 -3.13
CA VAL A 46 17.62 -16.53 -3.48
C VAL A 46 18.91 -16.90 -4.18
N PHE A 47 19.44 -16.03 -5.05
CA PHE A 47 20.70 -16.30 -5.76
C PHE A 47 21.90 -16.42 -4.82
N ASN A 48 21.83 -15.81 -3.63
CA ASN A 48 22.97 -15.69 -2.72
C ASN A 48 22.96 -16.71 -1.56
N ASN A 49 21.94 -17.57 -1.41
CA ASN A 49 21.84 -18.47 -0.26
C ASN A 49 20.90 -19.66 -0.49
N SER A 50 21.32 -20.87 -0.07
CA SER A 50 20.48 -22.07 0.07
C SER A 50 19.69 -22.06 1.40
N ARG A 51 19.06 -20.94 1.75
CA ARG A 51 18.32 -20.77 3.01
C ARG A 51 16.84 -21.13 2.88
N ASN A 52 16.21 -21.40 4.03
CA ASN A 52 14.76 -21.58 4.13
C ASN A 52 14.01 -20.36 3.56
N LYS A 53 12.86 -20.62 2.93
CA LYS A 53 12.04 -19.58 2.30
C LYS A 53 11.61 -18.50 3.29
N ASP A 54 11.35 -18.87 4.54
CA ASP A 54 10.92 -17.95 5.59
C ASP A 54 12.03 -16.98 6.00
N ASP A 55 13.29 -17.42 6.04
CA ASP A 55 14.44 -16.56 6.32
C ASP A 55 14.64 -15.53 5.20
N ILE A 56 14.45 -15.97 3.96
CA ILE A 56 14.54 -15.11 2.77
C ILE A 56 13.45 -14.05 2.80
N LEU A 57 12.20 -14.43 3.12
CA LEU A 57 11.08 -13.51 3.25
C LEU A 57 11.30 -12.52 4.39
N THR A 58 11.76 -13.00 5.55
CA THR A 58 12.08 -12.17 6.71
C THR A 58 13.16 -11.15 6.37
N GLY A 59 14.22 -11.57 5.68
CA GLY A 59 15.28 -10.68 5.18
C GLY A 59 14.77 -9.64 4.19
N CYS A 60 13.86 -10.01 3.29
CA CYS A 60 13.24 -9.07 2.35
C CYS A 60 12.40 -8.02 3.06
N VAL A 61 11.53 -8.44 3.99
CA VAL A 61 10.66 -7.54 4.76
C VAL A 61 11.50 -6.61 5.63
N PHE A 62 12.54 -7.12 6.28
CA PHE A 62 13.46 -6.33 7.08
C PHE A 62 14.16 -5.27 6.23
N SER A 63 14.72 -5.67 5.09
CA SER A 63 15.41 -4.76 4.17
C SER A 63 14.47 -3.68 3.62
N TYR A 64 13.22 -4.03 3.29
CA TYR A 64 12.21 -3.06 2.86
C TYR A 64 11.89 -2.03 3.95
N ARG A 65 11.79 -2.44 5.22
CA ARG A 65 11.51 -1.56 6.36
C ARG A 65 12.69 -0.66 6.72
N ALA A 66 13.92 -1.16 6.58
CA ALA A 66 15.14 -0.45 6.92
C ALA A 66 15.62 0.51 5.81
N ALA A 67 15.29 0.24 4.54
CA ALA A 67 15.74 1.05 3.42
C ALA A 67 15.04 2.43 3.40
N PRO A 68 15.80 3.53 3.23
CA PRO A 68 15.22 4.86 3.06
C PRO A 68 14.46 4.95 1.73
N SER A 69 13.32 5.64 1.75
CA SER A 69 12.57 5.95 0.53
C SER A 69 13.19 7.12 -0.22
N SER A 70 13.21 7.08 -1.54
CA SER A 70 13.72 8.19 -2.37
C SER A 70 12.89 9.47 -2.26
N VAL A 71 11.63 9.37 -1.83
CA VAL A 71 10.71 10.51 -1.75
C VAL A 71 10.81 11.23 -0.40
N THR A 72 10.94 10.46 0.68
CA THR A 72 10.92 10.98 2.06
C THR A 72 12.30 10.99 2.70
N SER A 73 13.30 10.35 2.08
CA SER A 73 14.66 10.14 2.61
C SER A 73 14.73 9.37 3.93
N VAL A 74 13.59 9.02 4.53
CA VAL A 74 13.43 8.28 5.78
C VAL A 74 12.89 6.88 5.48
N SER A 75 13.30 5.89 6.27
CA SER A 75 12.84 4.51 6.11
C SER A 75 11.50 4.26 6.82
N PRO A 76 10.68 3.31 6.32
CA PRO A 76 9.38 3.00 6.93
C PRO A 76 9.47 2.62 8.41
N MET A 77 10.56 1.96 8.81
CA MET A 77 10.79 1.58 10.21
C MET A 77 10.93 2.79 11.12
N VAL A 78 11.68 3.82 10.68
CA VAL A 78 11.85 5.06 11.46
C VAL A 78 10.53 5.81 11.56
N THR A 79 9.76 5.86 10.48
CA THR A 79 8.41 6.46 10.51
C THR A 79 7.48 5.73 11.48
N MET A 80 7.58 4.40 11.56
CA MET A 80 6.73 3.59 12.44
C MET A 80 7.15 3.66 13.92
N LEU A 81 8.46 3.62 14.20
CA LEU A 81 9.00 3.50 15.56
C LEU A 81 9.36 4.84 16.20
N THR A 82 9.32 5.94 15.44
CA THR A 82 9.69 7.31 15.85
C THR A 82 11.14 7.52 16.31
N TYR A 83 11.99 6.50 16.27
CA TYR A 83 13.44 6.58 16.50
C TYR A 83 14.25 5.87 15.41
N THR A 84 15.52 6.23 15.27
CA THR A 84 16.46 5.59 14.36
C THR A 84 17.04 4.32 14.98
N SER A 85 16.61 3.16 14.49
CA SER A 85 17.22 1.89 14.88
C SER A 85 18.63 1.77 14.30
N LYS A 86 19.63 1.51 15.16
CA LYS A 86 21.04 1.39 14.78
C LYS A 86 21.30 0.03 14.13
N PHE A 87 21.28 -0.01 12.80
CA PHE A 87 21.73 -1.16 12.01
C PHE A 87 23.13 -0.92 11.43
N SER A 88 23.85 -1.99 11.05
CA SER A 88 25.21 -1.92 10.49
C SER A 88 25.38 -0.85 9.38
N VAL A 89 24.37 -0.68 8.52
CA VAL A 89 24.32 0.35 7.46
C VAL A 89 24.12 1.79 7.98
N SER A 90 23.46 1.99 9.10
CA SER A 90 23.31 3.33 9.72
C SER A 90 24.57 3.79 10.47
N VAL A 91 25.39 2.83 10.94
CA VAL A 91 26.64 3.10 11.66
C VAL A 91 27.75 3.53 10.70
N SER A 92 27.73 3.02 9.47
CA SER A 92 28.76 3.29 8.45
C SER A 92 28.55 4.61 7.70
N SER A 93 27.39 5.27 7.86
CA SER A 93 27.12 6.60 7.31
C SER A 93 26.12 7.33 8.20
N PRO A 94 26.56 7.91 9.33
CA PRO A 94 25.68 8.73 10.15
C PRO A 94 25.27 9.97 9.35
N ALA A 95 24.01 10.02 8.93
CA ALA A 95 23.44 11.24 8.41
C ALA A 95 23.35 12.23 9.57
N ASN A 96 23.91 13.44 9.41
CA ASN A 96 23.75 14.53 10.38
C ASN A 96 22.27 14.66 10.74
N GLU A 97 21.94 14.62 12.03
CA GLU A 97 20.60 14.69 12.61
C GLU A 97 19.95 16.07 12.41
N SER A 98 19.85 16.55 11.17
CA SER A 98 18.93 17.61 10.83
C SER A 98 17.54 17.00 10.72
N GLN A 99 16.65 17.35 11.66
CA GLN A 99 15.25 16.93 11.68
C GLN A 99 14.65 17.04 10.27
N VAL A 100 14.26 15.90 9.71
CA VAL A 100 13.66 15.86 8.37
C VAL A 100 12.21 16.30 8.49
N GLU A 101 11.94 17.59 8.30
CA GLU A 101 10.58 18.07 8.05
C GLU A 101 10.07 17.44 6.74
N VAL A 102 9.17 16.47 6.87
CA VAL A 102 8.45 15.89 5.73
C VAL A 102 7.45 16.93 5.23
N LYS A 103 7.88 17.82 4.34
CA LYS A 103 6.97 18.75 3.67
C LYS A 103 6.05 17.94 2.73
N PRO A 104 4.73 17.97 2.91
CA PRO A 104 3.82 17.29 2.00
C PRO A 104 3.99 17.91 0.61
N LYS A 105 4.32 17.09 -0.40
CA LYS A 105 4.29 17.54 -1.79
C LYS A 105 2.86 18.01 -2.08
N SER A 106 2.72 19.25 -2.55
CA SER A 106 1.44 19.84 -2.92
C SER A 106 0.69 18.89 -3.84
N ILE A 107 -0.48 18.42 -3.39
CA ILE A 107 -1.38 17.62 -4.22
C ILE A 107 -1.72 18.47 -5.43
N LEU A 108 -1.32 18.04 -6.63
CA LEU A 108 -1.77 18.67 -7.88
C LEU A 108 -3.28 18.80 -7.80
N LYS A 109 -3.84 20.00 -8.07
CA LYS A 109 -5.30 20.23 -8.12
C LYS A 109 -5.92 19.37 -9.22
N VAL A 110 -6.19 18.10 -8.91
CA VAL A 110 -7.01 17.24 -9.75
C VAL A 110 -8.44 17.74 -9.59
N ARG A 111 -9.13 18.06 -10.70
CA ARG A 111 -10.57 18.31 -10.67
C ARG A 111 -11.24 17.00 -10.25
N VAL A 112 -11.66 16.93 -8.99
CA VAL A 112 -12.46 15.82 -8.47
C VAL A 112 -13.92 16.11 -8.86
N PRO A 113 -14.58 15.24 -9.62
CA PRO A 113 -16.01 15.38 -9.89
C PRO A 113 -16.79 15.29 -8.58
N GLU A 114 -17.68 16.25 -8.34
CA GLU A 114 -18.54 16.26 -7.16
C GLU A 114 -19.84 15.50 -7.47
N PHE A 115 -20.10 14.43 -6.72
CA PHE A 115 -21.29 13.60 -6.86
C PHE A 115 -22.32 13.97 -5.80
N SER A 116 -23.60 14.02 -6.18
CA SER A 116 -24.73 14.28 -5.28
C SER A 116 -25.71 13.12 -5.37
N GLU A 117 -26.40 12.83 -4.26
CA GLU A 117 -27.48 11.82 -4.24
C GLU A 117 -28.54 12.14 -5.31
N GLY A 118 -28.99 11.12 -6.04
CA GLY A 118 -29.98 11.26 -7.12
C GLY A 118 -29.44 11.67 -8.49
N LYS A 119 -28.14 12.00 -8.62
CA LYS A 119 -27.55 12.24 -9.95
C LYS A 119 -27.28 10.92 -10.67
N ARG A 120 -27.59 10.89 -11.98
CA ARG A 120 -27.26 9.78 -12.87
C ARG A 120 -25.74 9.74 -13.09
N VAL A 121 -25.14 8.61 -12.76
CA VAL A 121 -23.71 8.34 -12.95
C VAL A 121 -23.52 7.11 -13.81
N TRP A 122 -22.48 7.14 -14.63
CA TRP A 122 -22.12 6.00 -15.47
C TRP A 122 -21.06 5.14 -14.75
N VAL A 123 -21.36 3.86 -14.56
CA VAL A 123 -20.46 2.90 -13.93
C VAL A 123 -19.92 1.97 -15.00
N ASN A 124 -18.60 1.82 -15.04
CA ASN A 124 -17.95 0.88 -15.96
C ASN A 124 -18.05 -0.54 -15.41
N VAL A 125 -18.78 -1.40 -16.11
CA VAL A 125 -18.87 -2.83 -15.80
C VAL A 125 -17.87 -3.57 -16.65
N LYS A 126 -16.68 -3.81 -16.08
CA LYS A 126 -15.68 -4.65 -16.74
C LYS A 126 -16.19 -6.09 -16.78
N ASN A 127 -15.99 -6.77 -17.91
CA ASN A 127 -16.25 -8.19 -18.15
C ASN A 127 -17.65 -8.59 -18.67
N VAL A 128 -18.35 -7.70 -19.39
CA VAL A 128 -19.52 -8.08 -20.19
C VAL A 128 -19.05 -8.40 -21.62
N LYS A 129 -19.05 -9.68 -22.00
CA LYS A 129 -18.76 -10.07 -23.40
C LYS A 129 -19.93 -9.64 -24.29
N GLY A 130 -19.69 -8.75 -25.25
CA GLY A 130 -20.62 -8.46 -26.35
C GLY A 130 -21.61 -7.30 -26.16
N HIS A 131 -21.52 -6.50 -25.08
CA HIS A 131 -22.38 -5.32 -24.86
C HIS A 131 -21.57 -4.11 -24.37
N ASP A 132 -22.17 -2.91 -24.44
CA ASP A 132 -21.59 -1.67 -23.94
C ASP A 132 -21.22 -1.77 -22.45
N ASN A 133 -19.97 -1.41 -22.13
CA ASN A 133 -19.37 -1.58 -20.80
C ASN A 133 -19.83 -0.53 -19.76
N TRP A 134 -20.88 0.24 -20.05
CA TRP A 134 -21.32 1.37 -19.23
C TRP A 134 -22.79 1.21 -18.84
N LEU A 135 -23.04 1.13 -17.52
CA LEU A 135 -24.39 1.14 -16.98
C LEU A 135 -24.68 2.50 -16.35
N CYS A 136 -25.83 3.08 -16.70
CA CYS A 136 -26.34 4.28 -16.05
C CYS A 136 -27.04 3.87 -14.75
N CYS A 137 -26.57 4.37 -13.61
CA CYS A 137 -27.15 4.10 -12.30
C CYS A 137 -27.36 5.42 -11.55
N GLU A 138 -28.35 5.44 -10.66
CA GLU A 138 -28.53 6.56 -9.74
C GLU A 138 -27.52 6.46 -8.60
N GLY A 139 -26.89 7.58 -8.24
CA GLY A 139 -25.99 7.66 -7.10
C GLY A 139 -26.73 7.35 -5.80
N LYS A 140 -26.43 6.19 -5.21
CA LYS A 140 -26.86 5.81 -3.85
C LYS A 140 -25.71 6.00 -2.86
N SER A 141 -26.02 6.53 -1.68
CA SER A 141 -25.12 6.60 -0.53
C SER A 141 -24.85 5.20 0.02
N TRP A 142 -23.61 4.91 0.42
CA TRP A 142 -23.13 3.60 0.91
C TRP A 142 -22.76 3.67 2.38
#